data_AF-A0A0A9XAV0-F1
#
_entry.id   AF-A0A0A9XAV0-F1
#
_cell.length_a   1.000
_cell.length_b   1.000
_cell.length_c   1.000
_cell.angle_alpha   90.00
_cell.angle_beta   90.00
_cell.angle_gamma   90.00
#
_symmetry.space_group_name_H-M   'P 1'
#
loop_
_entity.id
_entity.type
_entity.pdbx_description
1 polymer ?
#
loop_
_entity_poly.entity_id
_entity_poly.type
_entity_poly.pdbx_seq_one_letter_code
_entity_poly.pdbx_strand_id
1 'polypeptide(L)'
;MPNEGADDLPVADRGLIKIKRIMKTFGEELKVIRNKGFLAVTSSRDRYIFRGMFATVEATYNKFVEKWHEAIDYCESHNITPSFPSAEEENYYKEIQNYYFETQSYY
;
A
#
# COMPACT_ATOMS: atom_id res chain seq x y z
N MET A 1 36.96 -12.79 -21.39
CA MET A 1 35.60 -13.31 -21.69
C MET A 1 34.61 -12.51 -20.86
N PRO A 2 33.47 -12.09 -21.43
CA PRO A 2 32.60 -11.08 -20.84
C PRO A 2 31.89 -11.62 -19.59
N ASN A 3 31.62 -10.70 -18.66
CA ASN A 3 31.01 -10.93 -17.36
C ASN A 3 29.49 -11.15 -17.57
N GLU A 4 29.05 -12.40 -17.65
CA GLU A 4 27.64 -12.76 -17.83
C GLU A 4 26.86 -12.55 -16.52
N GLY A 5 25.76 -11.81 -16.60
CA GLY A 5 24.62 -11.99 -15.69
C GLY A 5 24.59 -11.13 -14.42
N ALA A 6 24.78 -9.82 -14.52
CA ALA A 6 23.98 -8.94 -13.66
C ALA A 6 22.55 -8.99 -14.21
N ASP A 7 21.83 -10.07 -13.88
CA ASP A 7 20.54 -10.45 -14.46
C ASP A 7 19.57 -9.26 -14.49
N ASP A 8 19.37 -8.73 -15.69
CA ASP A 8 18.30 -7.80 -16.00
C ASP A 8 16.98 -8.50 -15.68
N LEU A 9 16.37 -8.15 -14.54
CA LEU A 9 15.00 -8.57 -14.24
C LEU A 9 14.13 -8.28 -15.48
N PRO A 10 13.31 -9.25 -15.92
CA PRO A 10 12.38 -9.06 -17.02
C PRO A 10 11.63 -7.72 -16.88
N VAL A 11 11.41 -7.03 -18.00
CA VAL A 11 10.73 -5.72 -18.00
C VAL A 11 9.39 -5.79 -17.27
N ALA A 12 8.67 -6.90 -17.42
CA ALA A 12 7.45 -7.20 -16.69
C ALA A 12 7.66 -7.18 -15.16
N ASP A 13 8.63 -7.94 -14.65
CA ASP A 13 8.90 -7.99 -13.21
C ASP A 13 9.30 -6.63 -12.65
N ARG A 14 10.09 -5.84 -13.40
CA ARG A 14 10.42 -4.46 -13.01
C ARG A 14 9.19 -3.55 -12.94
N GLY A 15 8.25 -3.72 -13.86
CA GLY A 15 6.97 -3.01 -13.87
C GLY A 15 6.15 -3.34 -12.62
N LEU A 16 5.97 -4.62 -12.32
CA LEU A 16 5.26 -5.07 -11.12
C LEU A 16 5.92 -4.56 -9.83
N ILE A 17 7.25 -4.64 -9.73
CA ILE A 17 8.00 -4.11 -8.57
C ILE A 17 7.73 -2.62 -8.37
N LYS A 18 7.64 -1.84 -9.45
CA LYS A 18 7.33 -0.40 -9.39
C LYS A 18 5.92 -0.17 -8.87
N ILE A 19 4.93 -0.90 -9.37
CA ILE A 19 3.53 -0.80 -8.91
C ILE A 19 3.46 -1.14 -7.41
N LYS A 20 4.05 -2.27 -7.00
CA LYS A 20 4.09 -2.71 -5.61
C LYS A 20 4.78 -1.70 -4.68
N ARG A 21 5.83 -1.03 -5.16
CA ARG A 21 6.51 0.03 -4.39
C ARG A 21 5.57 1.22 -4.12
N ILE A 22 4.85 1.68 -5.14
CA ILE A 22 3.90 2.79 -5.00
C ILE A 22 2.73 2.39 -4.09
N MET A 23 2.18 1.18 -4.30
CA MET A 23 1.15 0.61 -3.44
C MET A 23 1.60 0.60 -1.96
N LYS A 24 2.83 0.14 -1.69
CA LYS A 24 3.40 0.10 -0.34
C LYS A 24 3.52 1.49 0.29
N THR A 25 3.88 2.52 -0.48
CA THR A 25 3.91 3.91 0.00
C THR A 25 2.55 4.35 0.54
N PHE A 26 1.45 4.09 -0.18
CA PHE A 26 0.11 4.44 0.30
C PHE A 26 -0.31 3.60 1.53
N GLY A 27 0.06 2.31 1.57
CA GLY A 27 -0.18 1.47 2.74
C GLY A 27 0.57 1.95 3.99
N GLU A 28 1.83 2.39 3.84
CA GLU A 28 2.62 2.98 4.93
C GLU A 28 2.02 4.31 5.41
N GLU A 29 1.55 5.16 4.50
CA GLU A 29 0.83 6.39 4.86
C GLU A 29 -0.41 6.08 5.71
N LEU A 30 -1.25 5.11 5.30
CA LEU A 30 -2.43 4.70 6.07
C LEU A 30 -2.07 4.21 7.47
N LYS A 31 -1.00 3.42 7.59
CA LYS A 31 -0.47 2.97 8.89
C LYS A 31 -0.07 4.14 9.78
N VAL A 32 0.58 5.16 9.22
CA VAL A 32 0.97 6.37 9.95
C VAL A 32 -0.26 7.14 10.43
N ILE A 33 -1.25 7.34 9.56
CA ILE A 33 -2.52 8.02 9.92
C ILE A 33 -3.21 7.28 11.06
N ARG A 34 -3.35 5.95 10.94
CA ARG A 34 -3.93 5.09 11.97
C ARG A 34 -3.22 5.25 13.32
N ASN A 35 -1.88 5.18 13.32
CA ASN A 35 -1.10 5.32 14.55
C ASN A 35 -1.25 6.71 15.18
N LYS A 36 -1.39 7.76 14.36
CA LYS A 36 -1.69 9.11 14.86
C LYS A 36 -3.11 9.22 15.42
N GLY A 37 -4.08 8.56 14.81
CA GLY A 37 -5.44 8.45 15.34
C GLY A 37 -5.49 7.79 16.71
N PHE A 38 -4.78 6.67 16.88
CA PHE A 38 -4.66 6.00 18.18
C PHE A 38 -4.11 6.93 19.28
N LEU A 39 -3.06 7.71 18.98
CA LEU A 39 -2.50 8.70 19.92
C LEU A 39 -3.44 9.89 20.18
N ALA A 40 -4.20 10.30 19.16
CA ALA A 40 -5.16 11.39 19.27
C ALA A 40 -6.29 11.07 20.26
N VAL A 41 -6.63 9.79 20.49
CA VAL A 41 -7.62 9.39 21.51
C VAL A 41 -7.24 9.92 22.90
N THR A 42 -5.95 9.96 23.22
CA THR A 42 -5.46 10.29 24.57
C THR A 42 -4.79 11.67 24.66
N SER A 43 -4.52 12.34 23.53
CA SER A 43 -3.77 13.61 23.48
C SER A 43 -4.51 14.69 22.68
N SER A 44 -4.77 15.85 23.29
CA SER A 44 -5.38 17.01 22.63
C SER A 44 -4.51 17.61 21.53
N ARG A 45 -3.18 17.59 21.69
CA ARG A 45 -2.22 18.05 20.68
C ARG A 45 -2.29 17.16 19.43
N ASP A 46 -2.34 15.85 19.62
CA ASP A 46 -2.36 14.89 18.52
C ASP A 46 -3.70 14.87 17.77
N ARG A 47 -4.82 15.23 18.44
CA ARG A 47 -6.13 15.41 17.76
C ARG A 47 -6.09 16.41 16.62
N TYR A 48 -5.38 17.54 16.78
CA TYR A 48 -5.30 18.53 15.71
C TYR A 48 -4.53 17.99 14.50
N ILE A 49 -3.40 17.33 14.75
CA ILE A 49 -2.58 16.69 13.70
C ILE A 49 -3.40 15.60 12.99
N PHE A 50 -4.06 14.74 13.76
CA PHE A 50 -4.86 13.66 13.23
C PHE A 50 -6.01 14.15 12.34
N ARG A 51 -6.74 15.20 12.72
CA ARG A 51 -7.81 15.77 11.88
C ARG A 51 -7.31 16.19 10.48
N GLY A 52 -6.14 16.80 10.41
CA GLY A 52 -5.54 17.18 9.12
C GLY A 52 -5.18 15.95 8.27
N MET A 53 -4.67 14.90 8.91
CA MET A 53 -4.32 13.64 8.24
C MET A 53 -5.55 12.80 7.87
N PHE A 54 -6.60 12.82 8.69
CA PHE A 54 -7.85 12.11 8.46
C PHE A 54 -8.52 12.56 7.17
N ALA A 55 -8.44 13.86 6.84
CA ALA A 55 -8.97 14.41 5.59
C ALA A 55 -8.37 13.75 4.33
N THR A 56 -7.21 13.11 4.42
CA THR A 56 -6.58 12.42 3.29
C THR A 56 -6.78 10.90 3.32
N VAL A 57 -7.32 10.33 4.39
CA VAL A 57 -7.36 8.86 4.60
C VAL A 57 -8.12 8.13 3.48
N GLU A 58 -9.27 8.67 3.07
CA GLU A 58 -10.09 8.10 2.01
C GLU A 58 -9.38 8.16 0.65
N ALA A 59 -8.79 9.32 0.32
CA ALA A 59 -8.04 9.49 -0.91
C ALA A 59 -6.81 8.59 -0.97
N THR A 60 -6.08 8.41 0.14
CA THR A 60 -4.93 7.50 0.23
C THR A 60 -5.36 6.04 0.10
N TYR A 61 -6.46 5.64 0.74
CA TYR A 61 -7.00 4.28 0.61
C TYR A 61 -7.46 3.97 -0.82
N ASN A 62 -8.16 4.90 -1.48
CA ASN A 62 -8.59 4.72 -2.86
C ASN A 62 -7.39 4.56 -3.81
N LYS A 63 -6.30 5.33 -3.61
CA LYS A 63 -5.05 5.17 -4.38
C LYS A 63 -4.36 3.82 -4.11
N PHE A 64 -4.40 3.33 -2.88
CA PHE A 64 -3.91 1.99 -2.55
C PHE A 64 -4.69 0.91 -3.32
N VAL A 65 -6.02 0.97 -3.27
CA VAL A 65 -6.91 0.04 -3.97
C VAL A 65 -6.72 0.11 -5.49
N GLU A 66 -6.55 1.30 -6.06
CA GLU A 66 -6.23 1.48 -7.47
C GLU A 66 -4.93 0.75 -7.85
N LYS A 67 -3.86 0.90 -7.06
CA LYS A 67 -2.59 0.21 -7.33
C LYS A 67 -2.64 -1.29 -7.09
N TRP A 68 -3.49 -1.75 -6.18
CA TRP A 68 -3.77 -3.17 -5.99
C TRP A 68 -4.40 -3.78 -7.26
N HIS A 69 -5.43 -3.14 -7.80
CA HIS A 69 -6.06 -3.59 -9.05
C HIS A 69 -5.13 -3.45 -10.25
N GLU A 70 -4.36 -2.37 -10.35
CA GLU A 70 -3.34 -2.21 -11.39
C GLU A 70 -2.31 -3.35 -11.35
N ALA A 71 -1.90 -3.81 -10.16
CA ALA A 71 -0.98 -4.94 -10.04
C ALA A 71 -1.60 -6.26 -10.51
N ILE A 72 -2.88 -6.49 -10.26
CA ILE A 72 -3.63 -7.65 -10.77
C ILE A 72 -3.67 -7.60 -12.30
N ASP A 73 -4.18 -6.50 -12.86
CA ASP A 73 -4.31 -6.32 -14.31
C ASP A 73 -2.95 -6.46 -15.03
N TYR A 74 -1.89 -5.93 -14.40
CA TYR A 74 -0.53 -6.01 -14.92
C TYR A 74 -0.02 -7.46 -14.96
N CYS A 75 -0.24 -8.23 -13.90
CA CYS A 75 0.15 -9.64 -13.84
C CYS A 75 -0.61 -10.49 -14.85
N GLU A 76 -1.92 -10.28 -14.99
CA GLU A 76 -2.76 -10.96 -15.98
C GLU A 76 -2.31 -10.65 -17.42
N SER A 77 -2.00 -9.38 -17.71
CA SER A 77 -1.57 -8.95 -19.04
C SER A 77 -0.19 -9.46 -19.45
N HIS A 78 0.69 -9.75 -18.48
CA HIS A 78 2.08 -10.15 -18.71
C HIS A 78 2.38 -11.61 -18.36
N ASN A 79 1.38 -12.40 -17.95
CA ASN A 79 1.52 -13.80 -17.52
C ASN A 79 2.64 -14.00 -16.46
N ILE A 80 2.74 -13.08 -15.50
CA ILE A 80 3.79 -13.11 -14.47
C ILE A 80 3.56 -14.30 -13.52
N THR A 81 4.62 -15.06 -13.24
CA THR A 81 4.61 -16.20 -12.33
C THR A 81 5.69 -16.03 -11.24
N PRO A 82 5.37 -16.17 -9.94
CA PRO A 82 4.03 -16.44 -9.40
C PRO A 82 3.07 -15.26 -9.62
N SER A 83 1.79 -15.58 -9.80
CA SER A 83 0.75 -14.58 -10.00
C SER A 83 0.56 -13.74 -8.75
N PHE A 84 0.33 -12.45 -8.94
CA PHE A 84 -0.19 -11.57 -7.88
C PHE A 84 -1.72 -11.67 -7.86
N PRO A 85 -2.38 -11.67 -6.69
CA PRO A 85 -1.79 -11.67 -5.35
C PRO A 85 -1.43 -13.09 -4.86
N SER A 86 -0.36 -13.20 -4.08
CA SER A 86 -0.07 -14.34 -3.20
C SER A 86 -0.76 -14.16 -1.84
N ALA A 87 -0.71 -15.20 -1.01
CA ALA A 87 -1.27 -15.16 0.34
C ALA A 87 -0.66 -14.05 1.23
N GLU A 88 0.62 -13.72 1.06
CA GLU A 88 1.26 -12.62 1.81
C GLU A 88 0.67 -11.26 1.40
N GLU A 89 0.45 -11.07 0.09
CA GLU A 89 -0.10 -9.83 -0.44
C GLU A 89 -1.57 -9.66 -0.09
N GLU A 90 -2.36 -10.73 -0.09
CA GLU A 90 -3.74 -10.68 0.41
C GLU A 90 -3.81 -10.34 1.90
N ASN A 91 -2.90 -10.88 2.71
CA ASN A 91 -2.81 -10.53 4.13
C ASN A 91 -2.44 -9.06 4.31
N TYR A 92 -1.50 -8.56 3.50
CA TYR A 92 -1.15 -7.14 3.50
C TYR A 92 -2.33 -6.26 3.09
N TYR A 93 -3.10 -6.64 2.05
CA TYR A 93 -4.31 -5.92 1.67
C TYR A 93 -5.31 -5.83 2.83
N LYS A 94 -5.59 -6.95 3.50
CA LYS A 94 -6.48 -7.00 4.68
C LYS A 94 -5.95 -6.13 5.82
N GLU A 95 -4.64 -6.12 6.06
CA GLU A 95 -4.01 -5.26 7.06
C GLU A 95 -4.26 -3.77 6.75
N ILE A 96 -4.08 -3.34 5.49
CA ILE A 96 -4.33 -1.96 5.08
C ILE A 96 -5.81 -1.60 5.16
N GLN A 97 -6.72 -2.51 4.81
CA GLN A 97 -8.15 -2.32 5.02
C GLN A 97 -8.49 -2.10 6.51
N ASN A 98 -7.88 -2.89 7.40
CA ASN A 98 -8.07 -2.71 8.83
C ASN A 98 -7.57 -1.34 9.30
N TYR A 99 -6.41 -0.86 8.82
CA TYR A 99 -5.94 0.49 9.14
C TYR A 99 -6.92 1.58 8.73
N TYR A 100 -7.53 1.44 7.55
CA TYR A 100 -8.56 2.37 7.08
C TYR A 100 -9.78 2.37 8.01
N PHE A 101 -10.37 1.21 8.30
CA PHE A 101 -11.56 1.13 9.15
C PHE A 101 -11.31 1.52 10.61
N GLU A 102 -10.17 1.14 11.18
CA GLU A 102 -9.78 1.60 12.53
C GLU A 102 -9.63 3.12 12.57
N THR A 103 -9.07 3.73 11.53
CA THR A 103 -8.93 5.18 11.45
C THR A 103 -10.29 5.88 11.44
N GLN A 104 -11.27 5.33 10.72
CA GLN A 104 -12.66 5.84 10.71
C GLN A 104 -13.31 5.75 12.10
N SER A 105 -12.90 4.80 12.95
CA SER A 105 -13.43 4.68 14.32
C SER A 105 -12.89 5.72 15.31
N TYR A 106 -11.79 6.40 14.97
CA TYR A 106 -11.15 7.40 15.83
C TYR A 106 -11.66 8.84 15.61
N TYR A 107 -12.40 9.07 14.51
CA TYR A 107 -12.96 10.37 14.14
C TYR A 107 -14.45 10.45 14.49
#